data_AF-A0A7C6E5X8-F1
#
_entry.id   AF-A0A7C6E5X8-F1
#
_cell.length_a   1.000
_cell.length_b   1.000
_cell.length_c   1.000
_cell.angle_alpha   90.00
_cell.angle_beta   90.00
_cell.angle_gamma   90.00
#
_symmetry.space_group_name_H-M   'P 1'
#
loop_
_entity.id
_entity.type
_entity.pdbx_description
1 polymer ?
#
loop_
_entity_poly.entity_id
_entity_poly.type
_entity_poly.pdbx_seq_one_letter_code
_entity_poly.pdbx_strand_id
1 'polypeptide(L)'
;MQPETGAPERLGVEAILSREQAAVRARLEPLWQQVSSALEEGFSSLAISLQALFEQALKQERERARLAARRELISALEEALRRLRQAGDAVEWSAALLDAASAFCQRAVLLWVHRETLQAGEAIGFEPELRSRLAGLRIHLTQAPALRAALESAEPVVTQRCARELSEALAAIVGDSEQARAWLFPLQAQTEAEVVLYADGEPASLDVAGIELVTLAAGLPQKSPWPAPAQMPQARLPGEPPRELPEWSQLSRQDQELHLRARRFARAQVAEMRLYKPRAVEAGRAQRELYKVLKPEIDAAREAFLKQFVDLSPTMVDYLHQELVRTLALDDASLLGEDYPGPLV
;
A
#
# COMPACT_ATOMS: atom_id res chain seq x y z
N MET A 1 99.01 52.71 -38.06
CA MET A 1 98.49 53.90 -37.34
C MET A 1 96.98 53.81 -37.29
N GLN A 2 96.42 53.47 -36.12
CA GLN A 2 95.08 53.92 -35.69
C GLN A 2 95.20 55.40 -35.25
N PRO A 3 94.10 56.18 -35.19
CA PRO A 3 93.20 56.20 -34.02
C PRO A 3 91.72 56.10 -34.45
N GLU A 4 90.90 55.24 -33.84
CA GLU A 4 90.13 55.48 -32.61
C GLU A 4 89.36 56.82 -32.56
N THR A 5 88.10 56.72 -32.11
CA THR A 5 87.19 57.76 -31.57
C THR A 5 86.00 58.24 -32.42
N GLY A 6 85.13 57.30 -32.80
CA GLY A 6 83.67 57.56 -32.98
C GLY A 6 82.80 56.94 -31.88
N ALA A 7 83.41 56.32 -30.87
CA ALA A 7 82.73 55.53 -29.84
C ALA A 7 82.20 56.30 -28.60
N PRO A 8 82.72 57.46 -28.14
CA PRO A 8 82.37 57.95 -26.79
C PRO A 8 81.00 58.66 -26.68
N GLU A 9 80.53 59.36 -27.71
CA GLU A 9 79.26 60.12 -27.62
C GLU A 9 78.00 59.25 -27.80
N ARG A 10 78.05 58.23 -28.67
CA ARG A 10 76.96 57.26 -28.81
C ARG A 10 76.78 56.41 -27.56
N LEU A 11 77.90 56.02 -26.92
CA LEU A 11 77.91 55.34 -25.63
C LEU A 11 77.31 56.21 -24.50
N GLY A 12 77.53 57.53 -24.53
CA GLY A 12 76.97 58.47 -23.55
C GLY A 12 75.45 58.65 -23.64
N VAL A 13 74.91 58.76 -24.86
CA VAL A 13 73.47 58.91 -25.08
C VAL A 13 72.71 57.60 -24.76
N GLU A 14 73.25 56.44 -25.14
CA GLU A 14 72.70 55.14 -24.75
C GLU A 14 72.75 54.91 -23.23
N ALA A 15 73.81 55.36 -22.56
CA ALA A 15 73.92 55.30 -21.10
C ALA A 15 72.89 56.19 -20.39
N ILE A 16 72.60 57.38 -20.93
CA ILE A 16 71.58 58.29 -20.36
C ILE A 16 70.17 57.72 -20.60
N LEU A 17 69.88 57.24 -21.82
CA LEU A 17 68.59 56.61 -22.15
C LEU A 17 68.34 55.36 -21.30
N SER A 18 69.34 54.51 -21.12
CA SER A 18 69.21 53.31 -20.26
C SER A 18 69.03 53.67 -18.78
N ARG A 19 69.67 54.75 -18.29
CA ARG A 19 69.49 55.24 -16.92
C ARG A 19 68.09 55.82 -16.69
N GLU A 20 67.56 56.60 -17.64
CA GLU A 20 66.19 57.13 -17.58
C GLU A 20 65.15 56.00 -17.72
N GLN A 21 65.36 55.05 -18.62
CA GLN A 21 64.52 53.85 -18.73
C GLN A 21 64.53 53.02 -17.44
N ALA A 22 65.70 52.83 -16.83
CA ALA A 22 65.82 52.15 -15.55
C ALA A 22 65.12 52.91 -14.42
N ALA A 23 65.18 54.26 -14.41
CA ALA A 23 64.50 55.09 -13.42
C ALA A 23 62.98 55.05 -13.58
N VAL A 24 62.46 55.13 -14.81
CA VAL A 24 61.04 54.99 -15.12
C VAL A 24 60.54 53.59 -14.75
N ARG A 25 61.29 52.55 -15.09
CA ARG A 25 60.96 51.16 -14.73
C ARG A 25 60.96 50.96 -13.21
N ALA A 26 61.96 51.48 -12.50
CA ALA A 26 62.03 51.43 -11.05
C ALA A 26 60.86 52.17 -10.36
N ARG A 27 60.27 53.17 -11.02
CA ARG A 27 59.09 53.90 -10.53
C ARG A 27 57.77 53.20 -10.86
N LEU A 28 57.68 52.52 -12.00
CA LEU A 28 56.46 51.82 -12.45
C LEU A 28 56.31 50.42 -11.82
N GLU A 29 57.40 49.69 -11.61
CA GLU A 29 57.39 48.35 -11.02
C GLU A 29 56.64 48.29 -9.67
N PRO A 30 56.89 49.16 -8.67
CA PRO A 30 56.16 49.12 -7.41
C PRO A 30 54.68 49.47 -7.58
N LEU A 31 54.34 50.38 -8.50
CA LEU A 31 52.95 50.72 -8.80
C LEU A 31 52.21 49.55 -9.46
N TRP A 32 52.88 48.83 -10.36
CA TRP A 32 52.34 47.64 -10.99
C TRP A 32 52.14 46.51 -9.97
N GLN A 33 53.12 46.29 -9.08
CA GLN A 33 53.00 45.30 -8.01
C GLN A 33 51.85 45.64 -7.06
N GLN A 34 51.66 46.91 -6.69
CA GLN A 34 50.53 47.35 -5.86
C GLN A 34 49.18 47.11 -6.53
N VAL A 35 49.07 47.40 -7.83
CA VAL A 35 47.83 47.14 -8.58
C VAL A 35 47.57 45.63 -8.69
N SER A 36 48.61 44.83 -8.99
CA SER A 36 48.49 43.38 -9.07
C SER A 36 48.05 42.77 -7.73
N SER A 37 48.67 43.16 -6.62
CA SER A 37 48.32 42.65 -5.30
C SER A 37 46.90 43.05 -4.89
N ALA A 38 46.50 44.30 -5.14
CA ALA A 38 45.14 44.75 -4.85
C ALA A 38 44.08 43.99 -5.68
N LEU A 39 44.39 43.69 -6.94
CA LEU A 39 43.53 42.87 -7.79
C LEU A 39 43.45 41.42 -7.31
N GLU A 40 44.58 40.80 -6.98
CA GLU A 40 44.64 39.42 -6.45
C GLU A 40 43.89 39.28 -5.12
N GLU A 41 44.05 40.24 -4.20
CA GLU A 41 43.30 40.31 -2.95
C GLU A 41 41.80 40.50 -3.21
N GLY A 42 41.44 41.39 -4.14
CA GLY A 42 40.06 41.63 -4.55
C GLY A 42 39.39 40.38 -5.13
N PHE A 43 40.05 39.68 -6.04
CA PHE A 43 39.55 38.43 -6.62
C PHE A 43 39.45 37.32 -5.57
N SER A 44 40.43 37.20 -4.68
CA SER A 44 40.41 36.22 -3.60
C SER A 44 39.25 36.47 -2.63
N SER A 45 39.05 37.73 -2.22
CA SER A 45 37.94 38.15 -1.37
C SER A 45 36.58 37.91 -2.03
N LEU A 46 36.47 38.21 -3.33
CA LEU A 46 35.27 37.94 -4.12
C LEU A 46 34.99 36.43 -4.23
N ALA A 47 36.02 35.61 -4.49
CA ALA A 47 35.88 34.16 -4.56
C ALA A 47 35.38 33.56 -3.23
N ILE A 48 35.95 33.99 -2.10
CA ILE A 48 35.52 33.58 -0.76
C ILE A 48 34.06 34.00 -0.51
N SER A 49 33.72 35.25 -0.86
CA SER A 49 32.37 35.78 -0.67
C SER A 49 31.34 35.03 -1.52
N LEU A 50 31.65 34.77 -2.79
CA LEU A 50 30.78 33.98 -3.67
C LEU A 50 30.61 32.55 -3.16
N GLN A 51 31.69 31.89 -2.73
CA GLN A 51 31.62 30.55 -2.15
C GLN A 51 30.71 30.54 -0.91
N ALA A 52 30.87 31.50 0.01
CA ALA A 52 30.04 31.60 1.20
C ALA A 52 28.55 31.80 0.84
N LEU A 53 28.25 32.66 -0.13
CA LEU A 53 26.88 32.89 -0.61
C LEU A 53 26.28 31.63 -1.26
N PHE A 54 27.05 30.91 -2.08
CA PHE A 54 26.61 29.65 -2.68
C PHE A 54 26.33 28.59 -1.62
N GLU A 55 27.23 28.42 -0.64
CA GLU A 55 27.03 27.49 0.48
C GLU A 55 25.78 27.85 1.29
N GLN A 56 25.54 29.14 1.54
CA GLN A 56 24.36 29.61 2.24
C GLN A 56 23.08 29.35 1.44
N ALA A 57 23.08 29.63 0.13
CA ALA A 57 21.94 29.36 -0.74
C ALA A 57 21.62 27.86 -0.81
N LEU A 58 22.65 27.01 -0.96
CA LEU A 58 22.47 25.55 -0.95
C LEU A 58 21.93 25.03 0.38
N LYS A 59 22.39 25.58 1.52
CA LYS A 59 21.84 25.24 2.84
C LYS A 59 20.37 25.64 2.94
N GLN A 60 20.02 26.85 2.52
CA GLN A 60 18.63 27.32 2.54
C GLN A 60 17.71 26.48 1.67
N GLU A 61 18.13 26.14 0.44
CA GLU A 61 17.35 25.28 -0.44
C GLU A 61 17.18 23.86 0.11
N ARG A 62 18.24 23.30 0.72
CA ARG A 62 18.13 21.99 1.41
C ARG A 62 17.17 22.04 2.59
N GLU A 63 17.20 23.09 3.40
CA GLU A 63 16.25 23.24 4.50
C GLU A 63 14.81 23.41 4.01
N ARG A 64 14.60 24.22 2.97
CA ARG A 64 13.28 24.37 2.33
C ARG A 64 12.77 23.04 1.81
N ALA A 65 13.59 22.30 1.06
CA ALA A 65 13.25 20.99 0.54
C ALA A 65 12.93 19.99 1.67
N ARG A 66 13.73 19.98 2.75
CA ARG A 66 13.50 19.12 3.92
C ARG A 66 12.18 19.45 4.63
N LEU A 67 11.87 20.73 4.81
CA LEU A 67 10.61 21.17 5.42
C LEU A 67 9.41 20.84 4.54
N ALA A 68 9.54 21.00 3.22
CA ALA A 68 8.50 20.64 2.26
C ALA A 68 8.23 19.13 2.27
N ALA A 69 9.28 18.31 2.14
CA ALA A 69 9.17 16.84 2.18
C ALA A 69 8.56 16.34 3.50
N ARG A 70 8.93 16.94 4.64
CA ARG A 70 8.32 16.61 5.94
C ARG A 70 6.82 16.91 5.96
N ARG A 71 6.39 18.06 5.42
CA ARG A 71 4.97 18.42 5.35
C ARG A 71 4.20 17.46 4.47
N GLU A 72 4.74 17.15 3.30
CA GLU A 72 4.14 16.20 2.36
C GLU A 72 3.95 14.81 3.00
N LEU A 73 4.99 14.28 3.66
CA LEU A 73 4.91 13.02 4.38
C LEU A 73 3.88 13.04 5.51
N ILE A 74 3.83 14.11 6.31
CA ILE A 74 2.82 14.24 7.38
C ILE A 74 1.41 14.28 6.80
N SER A 75 1.19 15.02 5.71
CA SER A 75 -0.12 15.10 5.06
C SER A 75 -0.54 13.75 4.46
N ALA A 76 0.38 13.02 3.84
CA ALA A 76 0.12 11.67 3.32
C ALA A 76 -0.25 10.69 4.45
N LEU A 77 0.48 10.73 5.57
CA LEU A 77 0.17 9.92 6.75
C LEU A 77 -1.17 10.28 7.36
N GLU A 78 -1.48 11.57 7.48
CA GLU A 78 -2.77 12.00 8.04
C GLU A 78 -3.94 11.47 7.21
N GLU A 79 -3.83 11.54 5.88
CA GLU A 79 -4.83 11.01 4.96
C GLU A 79 -4.95 9.49 5.06
N ALA A 80 -3.82 8.77 5.09
CA ALA A 80 -3.83 7.31 5.21
C ALA A 80 -4.39 6.84 6.57
N LEU A 81 -4.02 7.51 7.67
CA LEU A 81 -4.58 7.25 9.00
C LEU A 81 -6.08 7.59 9.09
N ARG A 82 -6.53 8.60 8.35
CA ARG A 82 -7.95 8.94 8.26
C ARG A 82 -8.72 7.85 7.54
N ARG A 83 -8.21 7.32 6.42
CA ARG A 83 -8.78 6.18 5.70
C ARG A 83 -8.82 4.93 6.57
N LEU A 84 -7.71 4.61 7.25
CA LEU A 84 -7.63 3.52 8.22
C LEU A 84 -8.73 3.60 9.28
N ARG A 85 -9.01 4.80 9.80
CA ARG A 85 -10.06 5.04 10.81
C ARG A 85 -11.50 5.08 10.26
N GLN A 86 -11.66 5.16 8.95
CA GLN A 86 -12.96 5.23 8.28
C GLN A 86 -13.31 3.94 7.56
N ALA A 87 -12.36 2.99 7.46
CA ALA A 87 -12.55 1.70 6.83
C ALA A 87 -13.77 0.98 7.41
N GLY A 88 -14.69 0.60 6.54
CA GLY A 88 -15.93 -0.10 6.90
C GLY A 88 -15.73 -1.60 7.08
N ASP A 89 -14.69 -2.16 6.47
CA ASP A 89 -14.35 -3.57 6.54
C ASP A 89 -12.83 -3.83 6.61
N ALA A 90 -12.46 -5.11 6.72
CA ALA A 90 -11.07 -5.53 6.81
C ALA A 90 -10.29 -5.42 5.50
N VAL A 91 -10.98 -5.39 4.35
CA VAL A 91 -10.36 -5.26 3.03
C VAL A 91 -9.93 -3.81 2.83
N GLU A 92 -10.85 -2.86 3.04
CA GLU A 92 -10.56 -1.42 3.01
C GLU A 92 -9.48 -1.04 4.02
N TRP A 93 -9.48 -1.65 5.21
CA TRP A 93 -8.43 -1.40 6.19
C TRP A 93 -7.10 -2.03 5.79
N SER A 94 -7.09 -3.25 5.23
CA SER A 94 -5.86 -3.89 4.75
C SER A 94 -5.22 -3.03 3.66
N ALA A 95 -6.04 -2.57 2.70
CA ALA A 95 -5.61 -1.69 1.64
C ALA A 95 -5.08 -0.36 2.19
N ALA A 96 -5.78 0.27 3.14
CA ALA A 96 -5.34 1.53 3.75
C ALA A 96 -4.05 1.37 4.58
N LEU A 97 -3.87 0.24 5.26
CA LEU A 97 -2.67 -0.09 6.04
C LEU A 97 -1.47 -0.29 5.13
N LEU A 98 -1.66 -1.05 4.04
CA LEU A 98 -0.61 -1.29 3.07
C LEU A 98 -0.25 -0.02 2.29
N ASP A 99 -1.24 0.80 1.91
CA ASP A 99 -1.00 2.10 1.29
C ASP A 99 -0.15 3.00 2.21
N ALA A 100 -0.47 3.07 3.51
CA ALA A 100 0.33 3.77 4.51
C ALA A 100 1.74 3.19 4.67
N ALA A 101 1.87 1.86 4.73
CA ALA A 101 3.14 1.17 4.88
C ALA A 101 4.05 1.33 3.63
N SER A 102 3.46 1.51 2.45
CA SER A 102 4.19 1.67 1.19
C SER A 102 5.12 2.90 1.15
N ALA A 103 4.83 3.91 1.99
CA ALA A 103 5.70 5.08 2.15
C ALA A 103 7.03 4.75 2.86
N PHE A 104 7.10 3.60 3.55
CA PHE A 104 8.22 3.20 4.41
C PHE A 104 8.85 1.87 4.03
N CYS A 105 8.24 1.10 3.14
CA CYS A 105 8.78 -0.15 2.64
C CYS A 105 8.36 -0.39 1.19
N GLN A 106 9.19 -1.15 0.46
CA GLN A 106 8.89 -1.52 -0.92
C GLN A 106 7.97 -2.73 -1.00
N ARG A 107 8.14 -3.69 -0.08
CA ARG A 107 7.43 -4.97 -0.07
C ARG A 107 6.85 -5.24 1.31
N ALA A 108 5.54 -5.50 1.35
CA ALA A 108 4.86 -5.88 2.57
C ALA A 108 3.67 -6.81 2.32
N VAL A 109 3.35 -7.64 3.30
CA VAL A 109 2.24 -8.61 3.27
C VAL A 109 1.53 -8.58 4.61
N LEU A 110 0.21 -8.52 4.61
CA LEU A 110 -0.58 -8.72 5.82
C LEU A 110 -0.83 -10.21 6.04
N LEU A 111 -0.53 -10.70 7.24
CA LEU A 111 -0.70 -12.08 7.63
C LEU A 111 -1.74 -12.15 8.74
N TRP A 112 -2.88 -12.76 8.46
CA TRP A 112 -4.00 -12.93 9.38
C TRP A 112 -3.87 -14.24 10.14
N VAL A 113 -4.05 -14.19 11.46
CA VAL A 113 -3.90 -15.36 12.32
C VAL A 113 -5.24 -15.71 12.97
N HIS A 114 -5.69 -16.94 12.73
CA HIS A 114 -6.91 -17.49 13.30
C HIS A 114 -6.64 -18.88 13.87
N ARG A 115 -6.80 -19.05 15.19
CA ARG A 115 -6.67 -20.36 15.89
C ARG A 115 -5.42 -21.14 15.46
N GLU A 116 -4.26 -20.49 15.48
CA GLU A 116 -2.94 -21.03 15.08
C GLU A 116 -2.67 -21.23 13.59
N THR A 117 -3.62 -20.91 12.71
CA THR A 117 -3.40 -20.90 11.26
C THR A 117 -3.19 -19.47 10.78
N LEU A 118 -2.09 -19.25 10.08
CA LEU A 118 -1.75 -18.00 9.42
C LEU A 118 -2.15 -18.06 7.95
N GLN A 119 -2.86 -17.02 7.50
CA GLN A 119 -3.30 -16.84 6.13
C GLN A 119 -2.74 -15.51 5.60
N ALA A 120 -2.10 -15.53 4.45
CA ALA A 120 -1.66 -14.28 3.84
C ALA A 120 -2.83 -13.58 3.16
N GLY A 121 -2.99 -12.30 3.47
CA GLY A 121 -3.96 -11.40 2.87
C GLY A 121 -3.33 -10.57 1.77
N GLU A 122 -3.68 -9.28 1.74
CA GLU A 122 -3.18 -8.34 0.75
C GLU A 122 -1.66 -8.12 0.86
N ALA A 123 -1.05 -7.78 -0.28
CA ALA A 123 0.39 -7.60 -0.40
C ALA A 123 0.76 -6.51 -1.42
N ILE A 124 1.79 -5.73 -1.10
CA ILE A 124 2.36 -4.67 -1.94
C ILE A 124 3.80 -5.00 -2.34
N GLY A 125 4.23 -4.50 -3.50
CA GLY A 125 5.61 -4.69 -3.97
C GLY A 125 5.95 -6.08 -4.52
N PHE A 126 4.98 -6.98 -4.59
CA PHE A 126 5.13 -8.31 -5.19
C PHE A 126 4.57 -8.33 -6.61
N GLU A 127 5.23 -9.09 -7.49
CA GLU A 127 4.72 -9.42 -8.83
C GLU A 127 3.33 -10.10 -8.76
N PRO A 128 2.46 -9.92 -9.78
CA PRO A 128 1.10 -10.46 -9.75
C PRO A 128 1.02 -11.97 -9.49
N GLU A 129 1.94 -12.73 -10.07
CA GLU A 129 2.02 -14.20 -9.91
C GLU A 129 2.33 -14.60 -8.46
N LEU A 130 3.28 -13.90 -7.82
CA LEU A 130 3.64 -14.13 -6.42
C LEU A 130 2.52 -13.68 -5.49
N ARG A 131 1.83 -12.58 -5.82
CA ARG A 131 0.66 -12.10 -5.06
C ARG A 131 -0.47 -13.12 -5.06
N SER A 132 -0.76 -13.76 -6.19
CA SER A 132 -1.74 -14.85 -6.27
C SER A 132 -1.33 -16.07 -5.43
N ARG A 133 -0.04 -16.40 -5.39
CA ARG A 133 0.49 -17.47 -4.51
C ARG A 133 0.37 -17.12 -3.03
N LEU A 134 0.62 -15.86 -2.67
CA LEU A 134 0.42 -15.36 -1.30
C LEU A 134 -1.05 -15.47 -0.89
N ALA A 135 -2.00 -15.03 -1.73
CA ALA A 135 -3.43 -15.06 -1.37
C ALA A 135 -3.98 -16.46 -1.04
N GLY A 136 -3.37 -17.53 -1.58
CA GLY A 136 -3.74 -18.92 -1.28
C GLY A 136 -2.94 -19.57 -0.14
N LEU A 137 -1.97 -18.85 0.44
CA LEU A 137 -1.02 -19.38 1.39
C LEU A 137 -1.66 -19.60 2.77
N ARG A 138 -1.56 -20.82 3.28
CA ARG A 138 -1.95 -21.19 4.64
C ARG A 138 -0.81 -21.92 5.33
N ILE A 139 -0.40 -21.41 6.49
CA ILE A 139 0.74 -21.92 7.26
C ILE A 139 0.31 -22.12 8.70
N HIS A 140 0.73 -23.22 9.31
CA HIS A 140 0.51 -23.42 10.75
C HIS A 140 1.59 -22.67 11.53
N LEU A 141 1.25 -21.95 12.61
CA LEU A 141 2.21 -21.14 13.39
C LEU A 141 3.42 -21.94 13.89
N THR A 142 3.26 -23.24 14.14
CA THR A 142 4.36 -24.14 14.53
C THR A 142 5.46 -24.26 13.47
N GLN A 143 5.16 -23.97 12.20
CA GLN A 143 6.10 -24.01 11.08
C GLN A 143 6.83 -22.68 10.87
N ALA A 144 6.43 -21.61 11.57
CA ALA A 144 6.99 -20.27 11.40
C ALA A 144 7.36 -19.67 12.78
N PRO A 145 8.52 -20.06 13.35
CA PRO A 145 8.89 -19.68 14.72
C PRO A 145 9.05 -18.17 14.90
N ALA A 146 9.50 -17.42 13.88
CA ALA A 146 9.63 -15.97 13.98
C ALA A 146 8.28 -15.25 14.07
N LEU A 147 7.28 -15.74 13.32
CA LEU A 147 5.91 -15.22 13.36
C LEU A 147 5.27 -15.49 14.73
N ARG A 148 5.44 -16.70 15.26
CA ARG A 148 5.00 -17.03 16.62
C ARG A 148 5.67 -16.13 17.66
N ALA A 149 6.98 -15.93 17.58
CA ALA A 149 7.70 -15.07 18.52
C ALA A 149 7.18 -13.62 18.50
N ALA A 150 6.88 -13.07 17.32
CA ALA A 150 6.32 -11.72 17.19
C ALA A 150 4.92 -11.60 17.81
N LEU A 151 4.08 -12.62 17.63
CA LEU A 151 2.73 -12.65 18.22
C LEU A 151 2.79 -12.78 19.74
N GLU A 152 3.64 -13.68 20.26
CA GLU A 152 3.80 -13.91 21.70
C GLU A 152 4.39 -12.69 22.42
N SER A 153 5.33 -11.97 21.80
CA SER A 153 5.92 -10.76 22.39
C SER A 153 5.04 -9.52 22.24
N ALA A 154 4.17 -9.49 21.23
CA ALA A 154 3.48 -8.30 20.75
C ALA A 154 4.44 -7.12 20.43
N GLU A 155 5.69 -7.43 20.09
CA GLU A 155 6.73 -6.46 19.70
C GLU A 155 7.28 -6.77 18.30
N PRO A 156 7.76 -5.75 17.55
CA PRO A 156 8.39 -5.97 16.26
C PRO A 156 9.59 -6.93 16.34
N VAL A 157 9.61 -7.94 15.48
CA VAL A 157 10.70 -8.93 15.41
C VAL A 157 11.43 -8.80 14.08
N VAL A 158 12.75 -8.76 14.15
CA VAL A 158 13.63 -8.85 12.97
C VAL A 158 14.14 -10.28 12.87
N THR A 159 13.95 -10.89 11.71
CA THR A 159 14.38 -12.28 11.46
C THR A 159 15.07 -12.43 10.10
N GLN A 160 15.66 -13.59 9.85
CA GLN A 160 16.19 -13.96 8.54
C GLN A 160 15.05 -14.33 7.60
N ARG A 161 15.17 -13.97 6.33
CA ARG A 161 14.18 -14.31 5.31
C ARG A 161 14.40 -15.74 4.80
N CYS A 162 14.28 -16.73 5.67
CA CYS A 162 14.53 -18.14 5.34
C CYS A 162 13.44 -19.09 5.84
N ALA A 163 13.40 -20.28 5.26
CA ALA A 163 12.40 -21.30 5.56
C ALA A 163 12.34 -21.69 7.04
N ARG A 164 13.49 -21.69 7.73
CA ARG A 164 13.60 -22.01 9.15
C ARG A 164 12.84 -21.04 10.05
N GLU A 165 12.78 -19.78 9.65
CA GLU A 165 12.18 -18.70 10.46
C GLU A 165 10.74 -18.39 10.03
N LEU A 166 10.47 -18.42 8.72
CA LEU A 166 9.23 -17.95 8.10
C LEU A 166 8.30 -19.07 7.61
N SER A 167 8.72 -20.34 7.70
CA SER A 167 8.20 -21.53 6.98
C SER A 167 8.69 -21.67 5.54
N GLU A 168 8.76 -22.92 5.07
CA GLU A 168 9.11 -23.25 3.68
C GLU A 168 8.19 -22.57 2.66
N ALA A 169 6.88 -22.55 2.92
CA ALA A 169 5.89 -22.05 1.99
C ALA A 169 5.96 -20.52 1.83
N LEU A 170 6.17 -19.77 2.93
CA LEU A 170 6.35 -18.32 2.85
C LEU A 170 7.70 -17.96 2.23
N ALA A 171 8.79 -18.59 2.68
CA ALA A 171 10.14 -18.36 2.15
C ALA A 171 10.23 -18.63 0.63
N ALA A 172 9.56 -19.66 0.13
CA ALA A 172 9.50 -19.97 -1.29
C ALA A 172 8.77 -18.91 -2.15
N ILE A 173 7.98 -18.01 -1.54
CA ILE A 173 7.28 -16.93 -2.23
C ILE A 173 8.01 -15.61 -2.04
N VAL A 174 8.38 -15.26 -0.81
CA VAL A 174 9.07 -14.01 -0.51
C VAL A 174 10.54 -14.04 -0.94
N GLY A 175 11.08 -15.22 -1.26
CA GLY A 175 12.44 -15.52 -1.68
C GLY A 175 13.31 -15.95 -0.50
N ASP A 176 13.84 -17.18 -0.56
CA ASP A 176 14.67 -17.73 0.52
C ASP A 176 16.09 -17.18 0.46
N SER A 177 16.54 -16.57 1.56
CA SER A 177 17.89 -16.04 1.71
C SER A 177 18.23 -15.80 3.18
N GLU A 178 19.28 -16.46 3.67
CA GLU A 178 19.80 -16.27 5.03
C GLU A 178 20.49 -14.91 5.25
N GLN A 179 20.90 -14.23 4.17
CA GLN A 179 21.54 -12.90 4.25
C GLN A 179 20.51 -11.77 4.28
N ALA A 180 19.32 -12.00 3.72
CA ALA A 180 18.25 -11.02 3.71
C ALA A 180 17.48 -11.04 5.03
N ARG A 181 17.01 -9.85 5.43
CA ARG A 181 16.22 -9.67 6.65
C ARG A 181 14.74 -9.50 6.29
N ALA A 182 13.91 -9.94 7.22
CA ALA A 182 12.48 -9.69 7.24
C ALA A 182 12.11 -9.06 8.57
N TRP A 183 11.15 -8.14 8.53
CA TRP A 183 10.60 -7.47 9.69
C TRP A 183 9.14 -7.90 9.86
N LEU A 184 8.79 -8.24 11.09
CA LEU A 184 7.47 -8.72 11.47
C LEU A 184 6.92 -7.75 12.50
N PHE A 185 5.82 -7.11 12.19
CA PHE A 185 5.17 -6.14 13.07
C PHE A 185 3.83 -6.73 13.52
N PRO A 186 3.72 -7.24 14.75
CA PRO A 186 2.46 -7.73 15.28
C PRO A 186 1.52 -6.54 15.52
N LEU A 187 0.25 -6.72 15.19
CA LEU A 187 -0.80 -5.77 15.50
C LEU A 187 -2.12 -6.50 15.81
N GLN A 188 -2.87 -5.93 16.74
CA GLN A 188 -4.19 -6.43 17.08
C GLN A 188 -5.21 -5.83 16.10
N ALA A 189 -5.92 -6.68 15.35
CA ALA A 189 -7.07 -6.21 14.59
C ALA A 189 -8.24 -5.87 15.53
N GLN A 190 -9.18 -5.05 15.05
CA GLN A 190 -10.35 -4.63 15.83
C GLN A 190 -11.23 -5.78 16.34
N THR A 191 -11.10 -6.96 15.75
CA THR A 191 -12.02 -8.08 15.88
C THR A 191 -11.43 -9.26 16.65
N GLU A 192 -10.57 -8.99 17.64
CA GLU A 192 -9.77 -9.99 18.39
C GLU A 192 -8.82 -10.85 17.53
N ALA A 193 -8.77 -10.63 16.21
CA ALA A 193 -7.84 -11.32 15.34
C ALA A 193 -6.43 -10.75 15.50
N GLU A 194 -5.44 -11.64 15.55
CA GLU A 194 -4.03 -11.27 15.52
C GLU A 194 -3.59 -11.11 14.07
N VAL A 195 -2.89 -10.02 13.77
CA VAL A 195 -2.37 -9.73 12.44
C VAL A 195 -0.88 -9.46 12.56
N VAL A 196 -0.11 -9.90 11.57
CA VAL A 196 1.32 -9.57 11.45
C VAL A 196 1.54 -8.91 10.11
N LEU A 197 2.07 -7.70 10.11
CA LEU A 197 2.59 -7.09 8.89
C LEU A 197 4.02 -7.62 8.68
N TYR A 198 4.21 -8.37 7.62
CA TYR A 198 5.52 -8.75 7.10
C TYR A 198 6.03 -7.64 6.19
N ALA A 199 7.30 -7.25 6.32
CA ALA A 199 7.98 -6.38 5.38
C ALA A 199 9.40 -6.90 5.09
N ASP A 200 9.84 -6.78 3.84
CA ASP A 200 11.21 -7.07 3.43
C ASP A 200 11.73 -6.08 2.38
N GLY A 201 13.05 -6.08 2.19
CA GLY A 201 13.72 -5.18 1.26
C GLY A 201 15.14 -4.85 1.67
N GLU A 202 15.76 -3.95 0.92
CA GLU A 202 17.08 -3.44 1.27
C GLU A 202 17.00 -2.58 2.54
N PRO A 203 17.89 -2.75 3.53
CA PRO A 203 17.84 -2.01 4.79
C PRO A 203 17.84 -0.49 4.64
N ALA A 204 18.44 0.05 3.57
CA ALA A 204 18.47 1.48 3.29
C ALA A 204 17.13 2.05 2.80
N SER A 205 16.25 1.18 2.31
CA SER A 205 14.94 1.55 1.75
C SER A 205 13.78 1.31 2.69
N LEU A 206 14.04 0.73 3.87
CA LEU A 206 13.05 0.33 4.85
C LEU A 206 13.15 1.22 6.09
N ASP A 207 12.12 2.03 6.35
CA ASP A 207 12.00 2.84 7.55
C ASP A 207 11.18 2.09 8.61
N VAL A 208 11.89 1.37 9.48
CA VAL A 208 11.29 0.55 10.55
C VAL A 208 10.39 1.40 11.45
N ALA A 209 10.83 2.61 11.82
CA ALA A 209 10.10 3.47 12.73
C ALA A 209 8.80 4.00 12.09
N GLY A 210 8.84 4.29 10.79
CA GLY A 210 7.66 4.66 10.01
C GLY A 210 6.62 3.55 9.95
N ILE A 211 7.06 2.31 9.65
CA ILE A 211 6.16 1.15 9.61
C ILE A 211 5.56 0.89 10.99
N GLU A 212 6.39 0.89 12.04
CA GLU A 212 5.95 0.67 13.42
C GLU A 212 4.90 1.71 13.86
N LEU A 213 5.11 2.99 13.51
CA LEU A 213 4.14 4.05 13.78
C LEU A 213 2.79 3.79 13.10
N VAL A 214 2.81 3.35 11.84
CA VAL A 214 1.59 3.02 11.10
C VAL A 214 0.90 1.80 11.70
N THR A 215 1.63 0.73 12.04
CA THR A 215 1.06 -0.48 12.64
C THR A 215 0.47 -0.22 14.02
N LEU A 216 1.15 0.59 14.84
CA LEU A 216 0.63 1.05 16.13
C LEU A 216 -0.67 1.83 15.96
N ALA A 217 -0.73 2.74 14.99
CA ALA A 217 -1.94 3.52 14.74
C ALA A 217 -3.09 2.66 14.19
N ALA A 218 -2.78 1.64 13.37
CA ALA A 218 -3.76 0.72 12.82
C ALA A 218 -4.39 -0.22 13.87
N GLY A 219 -3.63 -0.54 14.93
CA GLY A 219 -4.11 -1.35 16.07
C GLY A 219 -4.93 -0.58 17.11
N LEU A 220 -5.10 0.73 16.97
CA LEU A 220 -5.93 1.51 17.91
C LEU A 220 -7.43 1.17 17.74
N PRO A 221 -8.17 0.98 18.85
CA PRO A 221 -9.61 0.69 18.78
C PRO A 221 -10.37 1.86 18.16
N GLN A 222 -11.22 1.58 17.18
CA GLN A 222 -12.02 2.61 16.50
C GLN A 222 -13.42 2.73 17.13
N LYS A 223 -14.09 3.86 16.85
CA LYS A 223 -15.42 4.17 17.41
C LYS A 223 -16.54 3.23 16.93
N SER A 224 -16.32 2.48 15.85
CA SER A 224 -17.25 1.47 15.35
C SER A 224 -16.44 0.21 15.04
N PRO A 225 -16.53 -0.85 15.85
CA PRO A 225 -15.85 -2.11 15.54
C PRO A 225 -16.43 -2.70 14.26
N TRP A 226 -15.57 -3.28 13.42
CA TRP A 226 -16.05 -4.13 12.32
C TRP A 226 -16.78 -5.35 12.88
N PRO A 227 -17.71 -5.93 12.12
CA PRO A 227 -18.22 -7.26 12.46
C PRO A 227 -17.05 -8.26 12.53
N ALA A 228 -17.06 -9.12 13.56
CA ALA A 228 -16.01 -10.10 13.84
C ALA A 228 -15.70 -11.01 12.61
N PRO A 229 -14.49 -11.60 12.49
CA PRO A 229 -13.99 -12.37 11.34
C PRO A 229 -14.84 -13.58 10.94
N ALA A 230 -15.82 -13.97 11.75
CA ALA A 230 -16.89 -14.88 11.31
C ALA A 230 -17.78 -14.27 10.20
N GLN A 231 -17.65 -12.97 9.90
CA GLN A 231 -18.50 -12.20 8.99
C GLN A 231 -17.70 -11.31 8.02
N MET A 232 -16.37 -11.48 7.88
CA MET A 232 -15.66 -10.86 6.75
C MET A 232 -16.01 -11.62 5.46
N PRO A 233 -16.32 -10.93 4.35
CA PRO A 233 -16.34 -11.56 3.04
C PRO A 233 -14.91 -11.99 2.71
N GLN A 234 -14.63 -13.28 2.77
CA GLN A 234 -13.46 -13.82 2.09
C GLN A 234 -13.57 -13.40 0.62
N ALA A 235 -12.51 -12.79 0.08
CA ALA A 235 -12.38 -12.59 -1.35
C ALA A 235 -12.55 -13.97 -2.02
N ARG A 236 -13.74 -14.21 -2.61
CA ARG A 236 -14.04 -15.44 -3.33
C ARG A 236 -13.10 -15.52 -4.53
N LEU A 237 -12.18 -16.48 -4.51
CA LEU A 237 -11.50 -16.90 -5.73
C LEU A 237 -12.56 -17.47 -6.70
N PRO A 238 -12.51 -17.12 -7.99
CA PRO A 238 -13.34 -17.80 -8.99
C PRO A 238 -12.84 -19.25 -9.11
N GLY A 239 -13.51 -20.18 -8.43
CA GLY A 239 -13.16 -21.59 -8.47
C GLY A 239 -13.39 -22.42 -7.20
N GLU A 240 -13.92 -21.86 -6.10
CA GLU A 240 -14.46 -22.73 -5.06
C GLU A 240 -15.67 -23.51 -5.60
N PRO A 241 -15.73 -24.85 -5.42
CA PRO A 241 -16.92 -25.60 -5.77
C PRO A 241 -18.10 -25.02 -4.98
N PRO A 242 -19.31 -24.96 -5.56
CA PRO A 242 -20.49 -24.50 -4.83
C PRO A 242 -20.55 -25.23 -3.50
N ARG A 243 -20.81 -24.51 -2.40
CA ARG A 243 -21.10 -25.09 -1.09
C ARG A 243 -21.95 -26.33 -1.33
N GLU A 244 -21.38 -27.51 -1.10
CA GLU A 244 -22.02 -28.75 -1.51
C GLU A 244 -23.42 -28.74 -0.91
N LEU A 245 -24.43 -28.75 -1.79
CA LEU A 245 -25.81 -28.84 -1.35
C LEU A 245 -25.87 -30.05 -0.42
N PRO A 246 -26.41 -29.93 0.80
CA PRO A 246 -26.54 -31.09 1.67
C PRO A 246 -27.18 -32.21 0.85
N GLU A 247 -26.52 -33.37 0.79
CA GLU A 247 -27.02 -34.46 -0.04
C GLU A 247 -28.47 -34.71 0.38
N TRP A 248 -29.41 -34.67 -0.57
CA TRP A 248 -30.84 -34.77 -0.30
C TRP A 248 -31.20 -36.01 0.54
N SER A 249 -30.42 -37.09 0.36
CA SER A 249 -30.47 -38.36 1.09
C SER A 249 -30.12 -38.25 2.58
N GLN A 250 -29.37 -37.22 2.99
CA GLN A 250 -28.90 -37.00 4.36
C GLN A 250 -29.83 -36.07 5.16
N LEU A 251 -30.76 -35.38 4.50
CA LEU A 251 -31.74 -34.51 5.15
C LEU A 251 -32.88 -35.32 5.79
N SER A 252 -33.36 -34.86 6.95
CA SER A 252 -34.57 -35.40 7.57
C SER A 252 -35.78 -35.19 6.65
N ARG A 253 -36.83 -36.03 6.77
CA ARG A 253 -38.05 -35.84 5.95
C ARG A 253 -38.68 -34.46 6.16
N GLN A 254 -38.61 -33.94 7.37
CA GLN A 254 -39.13 -32.62 7.72
C GLN A 254 -38.33 -31.50 7.03
N ASP A 255 -37.00 -31.62 6.99
CA ASP A 255 -36.14 -30.67 6.27
C ASP A 255 -36.36 -30.77 4.75
N GLN A 256 -36.47 -31.97 4.19
CA GLN A 256 -36.76 -32.15 2.76
C GLN A 256 -38.07 -31.46 2.35
N GLU A 257 -39.13 -31.60 3.15
CA GLU A 257 -40.39 -30.89 2.93
C GLU A 257 -40.23 -29.38 3.01
N LEU A 258 -39.45 -28.89 3.97
CA LEU A 258 -39.16 -27.47 4.12
C LEU A 258 -38.38 -26.91 2.91
N HIS A 259 -37.36 -27.62 2.43
CA HIS A 259 -36.62 -27.27 1.21
C HIS A 259 -37.52 -27.25 -0.04
N LEU A 260 -38.45 -28.21 -0.18
CA LEU A 260 -39.42 -28.19 -1.28
C LEU A 260 -40.35 -26.98 -1.22
N ARG A 261 -40.80 -26.60 -0.01
CA ARG A 261 -41.64 -25.41 0.20
C ARG A 261 -40.85 -24.12 -0.09
N ALA A 262 -39.61 -24.02 0.36
CA ALA A 262 -38.72 -22.90 0.09
C ALA A 262 -38.51 -22.70 -1.42
N ARG A 263 -38.25 -23.78 -2.16
CA ARG A 263 -38.10 -23.71 -3.63
C ARG A 263 -39.38 -23.30 -4.35
N ARG A 264 -40.55 -23.76 -3.88
CA ARG A 264 -41.85 -23.35 -4.44
C ARG A 264 -42.12 -21.86 -4.16
N PHE A 265 -41.81 -21.40 -2.96
CA PHE A 265 -41.94 -20.01 -2.57
C PHE A 265 -41.06 -19.10 -3.44
N ALA A 266 -39.77 -19.43 -3.57
CA ALA A 266 -38.82 -18.67 -4.39
C ALA A 266 -39.31 -18.53 -5.84
N ARG A 267 -39.74 -19.63 -6.46
CA ARG A 267 -40.29 -19.62 -7.83
C ARG A 267 -41.54 -18.77 -7.94
N ALA A 268 -42.44 -18.84 -6.96
CA ALA A 268 -43.68 -18.07 -6.96
C ALA A 268 -43.39 -16.56 -6.88
N GLN A 269 -42.54 -16.13 -5.95
CA GLN A 269 -42.17 -14.72 -5.77
C GLN A 269 -41.49 -14.15 -7.03
N VAL A 270 -40.55 -14.90 -7.61
CA VAL A 270 -39.85 -14.44 -8.82
C VAL A 270 -40.77 -14.44 -10.05
N ALA A 271 -41.66 -15.42 -10.17
CA ALA A 271 -42.66 -15.43 -11.24
C ALA A 271 -43.63 -14.24 -11.10
N GLU A 272 -44.02 -13.88 -9.88
CA GLU A 272 -44.88 -12.73 -9.60
C GLU A 272 -44.21 -11.42 -10.05
N MET A 273 -42.95 -11.20 -9.68
CA MET A 273 -42.18 -10.02 -10.13
C MET A 273 -42.10 -9.95 -11.66
N ARG A 274 -41.85 -11.08 -12.32
CA ARG A 274 -41.77 -11.16 -13.79
C ARG A 274 -43.11 -10.90 -14.47
N LEU A 275 -44.21 -11.36 -13.89
CA LEU A 275 -45.55 -11.22 -14.48
C LEU A 275 -46.15 -9.83 -14.28
N TYR A 276 -46.01 -9.26 -13.07
CA TYR A 276 -46.68 -8.02 -12.71
C TYR A 276 -45.80 -6.78 -12.89
N LYS A 277 -44.48 -6.94 -13.03
CA LYS A 277 -43.55 -5.82 -13.24
C LYS A 277 -42.61 -6.00 -14.45
N PRO A 278 -43.12 -6.37 -15.64
CA PRO A 278 -42.27 -6.66 -16.80
C PRO A 278 -41.41 -5.46 -17.23
N ARG A 279 -41.97 -4.23 -17.21
CA ARG A 279 -41.23 -3.00 -17.56
C ARG A 279 -40.08 -2.71 -16.59
N ALA A 280 -40.29 -3.00 -15.32
CA ALA A 280 -39.28 -2.77 -14.27
C ALA A 280 -38.14 -3.80 -14.39
N VAL A 281 -38.48 -5.06 -14.69
CA VAL A 281 -37.49 -6.12 -14.99
C VAL A 281 -36.67 -5.76 -16.24
N GLU A 282 -37.32 -5.30 -17.31
CA GLU A 282 -36.64 -4.89 -18.54
C GLU A 282 -35.71 -3.67 -18.31
N ALA A 283 -36.19 -2.64 -17.62
CA ALA A 283 -35.40 -1.46 -17.29
C ALA A 283 -34.21 -1.80 -16.38
N GLY A 284 -34.44 -2.63 -15.35
CA GLY A 284 -33.39 -3.10 -14.45
C GLY A 284 -32.31 -3.90 -15.19
N ARG A 285 -32.68 -4.77 -16.13
CA ARG A 285 -31.71 -5.48 -16.99
C ARG A 285 -30.91 -4.55 -17.87
N ALA A 286 -31.57 -3.59 -18.52
CA ALA A 286 -30.91 -2.63 -19.40
C ALA A 286 -29.89 -1.76 -18.65
N GLN A 287 -30.18 -1.44 -17.39
CA GLN A 287 -29.31 -0.63 -16.53
C GLN A 287 -28.32 -1.45 -15.71
N ARG A 288 -28.45 -2.79 -15.70
CA ARG A 288 -27.72 -3.73 -14.80
C ARG A 288 -27.96 -3.44 -13.31
N GLU A 289 -29.17 -3.02 -13.00
CA GLU A 289 -29.60 -2.52 -11.68
C GLU A 289 -30.95 -3.14 -11.28
N LEU A 290 -31.14 -4.45 -11.52
CA LEU A 290 -32.40 -5.14 -11.24
C LEU A 290 -32.84 -4.99 -9.78
N TYR A 291 -31.90 -5.06 -8.83
CA TYR A 291 -32.21 -4.89 -7.41
C TYR A 291 -32.71 -3.50 -7.12
N LYS A 292 -32.06 -2.45 -7.62
CA LYS A 292 -32.46 -1.06 -7.37
C LYS A 292 -33.88 -0.77 -7.88
N VAL A 293 -34.22 -1.33 -9.05
CA VAL A 293 -35.53 -1.12 -9.69
C VAL A 293 -36.66 -1.94 -9.04
N LEU A 294 -36.35 -3.15 -8.56
CA LEU A 294 -37.32 -4.07 -7.92
C LEU A 294 -37.13 -4.19 -6.41
N LYS A 295 -36.43 -3.23 -5.80
CA LYS A 295 -36.04 -3.22 -4.39
C LYS A 295 -37.19 -3.58 -3.43
N PRO A 296 -38.37 -2.93 -3.50
CA PRO A 296 -39.43 -3.24 -2.55
C PRO A 296 -39.94 -4.69 -2.65
N GLU A 297 -39.95 -5.29 -3.84
CA GLU A 297 -40.39 -6.68 -4.02
C GLU A 297 -39.32 -7.67 -3.58
N ILE A 298 -38.07 -7.41 -3.95
CA ILE A 298 -36.95 -8.29 -3.60
C ILE A 298 -36.73 -8.28 -2.09
N ASP A 299 -36.77 -7.12 -1.45
CA ASP A 299 -36.60 -6.99 0.01
C ASP A 299 -37.74 -7.70 0.76
N ALA A 300 -39.00 -7.52 0.31
CA ALA A 300 -40.13 -8.22 0.91
C ALA A 300 -40.03 -9.74 0.75
N ALA A 301 -39.63 -10.23 -0.43
CA ALA A 301 -39.44 -11.66 -0.66
C ALA A 301 -38.29 -12.23 0.17
N ARG A 302 -37.19 -11.47 0.33
CA ARG A 302 -36.04 -11.84 1.16
C ARG A 302 -36.41 -11.94 2.63
N GLU A 303 -37.12 -10.95 3.15
CA GLU A 303 -37.57 -10.94 4.55
C GLU A 303 -38.51 -12.12 4.84
N ALA A 304 -39.44 -12.40 3.92
CA ALA A 304 -40.33 -13.53 4.04
C ALA A 304 -39.58 -14.87 3.95
N PHE A 305 -38.59 -14.99 3.07
CA PHE A 305 -37.79 -16.20 2.90
C PHE A 305 -36.93 -16.51 4.13
N LEU A 306 -36.32 -15.47 4.72
CA LEU A 306 -35.57 -15.58 5.98
C LEU A 306 -36.46 -16.16 7.09
N LYS A 307 -37.58 -15.49 7.37
CA LYS A 307 -38.50 -15.85 8.45
C LYS A 307 -39.14 -17.23 8.29
N GLN A 308 -39.45 -17.64 7.06
CA GLN A 308 -40.21 -18.86 6.79
C GLN A 308 -39.35 -20.09 6.54
N PHE A 309 -38.07 -19.95 6.19
CA PHE A 309 -37.24 -21.09 5.77
C PHE A 309 -35.84 -21.07 6.39
N VAL A 310 -35.13 -19.94 6.35
CA VAL A 310 -33.73 -19.87 6.84
C VAL A 310 -33.68 -19.99 8.35
N ASP A 311 -34.53 -19.27 9.07
CA ASP A 311 -34.58 -19.32 10.54
C ASP A 311 -35.05 -20.69 11.07
N LEU A 312 -35.71 -21.49 10.23
CA LEU A 312 -36.29 -22.78 10.60
C LEU A 312 -35.36 -23.97 10.35
N SER A 313 -34.33 -23.82 9.52
CA SER A 313 -33.40 -24.92 9.25
C SER A 313 -31.99 -24.43 8.92
N PRO A 314 -30.96 -24.89 9.66
CA PRO A 314 -29.57 -24.49 9.43
C PRO A 314 -28.98 -25.09 8.13
N THR A 315 -29.68 -26.05 7.51
CA THR A 315 -29.29 -26.67 6.23
C THR A 315 -29.92 -25.97 5.02
N MET A 316 -30.76 -24.95 5.25
CA MET A 316 -31.50 -24.28 4.20
C MET A 316 -30.58 -23.61 3.17
N VAL A 317 -30.98 -23.68 1.90
CA VAL A 317 -30.26 -23.06 0.79
C VAL A 317 -31.05 -21.85 0.31
N ASP A 318 -30.37 -20.79 -0.11
CA ASP A 318 -31.02 -19.61 -0.67
C ASP A 318 -31.56 -19.85 -2.09
N TYR A 319 -32.67 -20.57 -2.16
CA TYR A 319 -33.41 -20.77 -3.41
C TYR A 319 -33.97 -19.47 -3.98
N LEU A 320 -34.17 -18.43 -3.16
CA LEU A 320 -34.66 -17.15 -3.64
C LEU A 320 -33.60 -16.44 -4.49
N HIS A 321 -32.35 -16.36 -4.01
CA HIS A 321 -31.26 -15.82 -4.80
C HIS A 321 -31.03 -16.62 -6.09
N GLN A 322 -31.08 -17.96 -6.02
CA GLN A 322 -30.94 -18.80 -7.21
C GLN A 322 -32.02 -18.51 -8.25
N GLU A 323 -33.28 -18.40 -7.83
CA GLU A 323 -34.39 -18.11 -8.76
C GLU A 323 -34.34 -16.66 -9.27
N LEU A 324 -33.87 -15.69 -8.48
CA LEU A 324 -33.63 -14.32 -8.94
C LEU A 324 -32.57 -14.27 -10.05
N VAL A 325 -31.42 -14.91 -9.83
CA VAL A 325 -30.34 -14.97 -10.82
C VAL A 325 -30.81 -15.72 -12.07
N ARG A 326 -31.39 -16.90 -11.89
CA ARG A 326 -31.83 -17.75 -13.00
C ARG A 326 -32.93 -17.11 -13.83
N THR A 327 -33.96 -16.56 -13.19
CA THR A 327 -35.18 -16.13 -13.89
C THR A 327 -35.22 -14.64 -14.20
N LEU A 328 -34.84 -13.77 -13.25
CA LEU A 328 -34.81 -12.32 -13.50
C LEU A 328 -33.50 -11.89 -14.14
N ALA A 329 -32.37 -12.46 -13.73
CA ALA A 329 -31.05 -12.09 -14.22
C ALA A 329 -30.53 -12.96 -15.38
N LEU A 330 -31.33 -13.91 -15.89
CA LEU A 330 -30.97 -14.80 -17.01
C LEU A 330 -29.62 -15.52 -16.80
N ASP A 331 -29.42 -16.04 -15.59
CA ASP A 331 -28.20 -16.71 -15.14
C ASP A 331 -26.96 -15.78 -14.99
N ASP A 332 -27.13 -14.46 -15.12
CA ASP A 332 -26.08 -13.45 -14.93
C ASP A 332 -26.30 -12.62 -13.66
N ALA A 333 -25.60 -12.98 -12.58
CA ALA A 333 -25.71 -12.30 -11.29
C ALA A 333 -25.27 -10.82 -11.33
N SER A 334 -24.46 -10.40 -12.31
CA SER A 334 -24.01 -9.01 -12.44
C SER A 334 -25.16 -8.04 -12.77
N LEU A 335 -26.29 -8.55 -13.30
CA LEU A 335 -27.46 -7.73 -13.62
C LEU A 335 -28.27 -7.32 -12.39
N LEU A 336 -28.01 -7.92 -11.22
CA LEU A 336 -28.67 -7.54 -9.98
C LEU A 336 -28.24 -6.15 -9.48
N GLY A 337 -27.05 -5.67 -9.86
CA GLY A 337 -26.51 -4.38 -9.45
C GLY A 337 -25.65 -4.48 -8.19
N GLU A 338 -24.75 -3.50 -8.01
CA GLU A 338 -23.78 -3.46 -6.90
C GLU A 338 -24.46 -3.29 -5.53
N ASP A 339 -25.64 -2.66 -5.51
CA ASP A 339 -26.44 -2.46 -4.30
C ASP A 339 -27.10 -3.78 -3.80
N TYR A 340 -27.07 -4.86 -4.59
CA TYR A 340 -27.70 -6.13 -4.20
C TYR A 340 -26.90 -6.81 -3.06
N PRO A 341 -27.52 -7.07 -1.90
CA PRO A 341 -26.83 -7.55 -0.69
C PRO A 341 -26.31 -8.99 -0.77
N GLY A 342 -26.42 -9.67 -1.92
CA GLY A 342 -25.96 -11.05 -2.10
C GLY A 342 -26.93 -12.13 -1.58
N PRO A 343 -26.52 -13.41 -1.60
CA PRO A 343 -27.31 -14.52 -1.06
C PRO A 343 -27.52 -14.39 0.46
N LEU A 344 -28.62 -14.93 0.96
CA LEU A 344 -29.04 -14.91 2.36
C LEU A 344 -28.31 -15.94 3.25
N VAL A 345 -27.72 -16.99 2.66
CA VAL A 345 -27.11 -18.13 3.38
C VAL A 345 -25.74 -18.49 2.83
#